data_AF-A0A8D8ETC9-F1
#
_entry.id   AF-A0A8D8ETC9-F1
#
_cell.length_a   1.000
_cell.length_b   1.000
_cell.length_c   1.000
_cell.angle_alpha   90.00
_cell.angle_beta   90.00
_cell.angle_gamma   90.00
#
_symmetry.space_group_name_H-M   'P 1'
#
loop_
_entity.id
_entity.type
_entity.pdbx_description
1 polymer ?
#
loop_
_entity_poly.entity_id
_entity_poly.type
_entity_poly.pdbx_seq_one_letter_code
_entity_poly.pdbx_strand_id
1 'polypeptide(L)'
;MLNWLGKMLGLPEEFLASSGGQAGGVIQGTASEATLVALLGAKAKAIKRAQEEHPEWDENTIVSKLVGYTSNQSHSSVERAGLLGGVKLRSLKADSNLQLRGETLEAAIKQDLADGLLPFYAVCTLGTTNTCAFDRLDELGPVGNKYNVWIHVDAAYAGSAFVCPEYRPLM
;
A
#
# COMPACT_ATOMS: atom_id res chain seq x y z
N MET A 1 18.66 -12.54 -9.34
CA MET A 1 17.98 -13.17 -8.20
C MET A 1 16.52 -12.73 -8.06
N LEU A 2 16.20 -11.43 -7.98
CA LEU A 2 14.80 -11.00 -7.76
C LEU A 2 13.86 -11.28 -8.95
N ASN A 3 14.36 -11.30 -10.19
CA ASN A 3 13.56 -11.79 -11.33
C ASN A 3 13.18 -13.27 -11.17
N TRP A 4 14.06 -14.09 -10.59
CA TRP A 4 13.74 -15.51 -10.35
C TRP A 4 12.68 -15.64 -9.27
N LEU A 5 12.82 -14.92 -8.15
CA LEU A 5 11.83 -14.93 -7.09
C LEU A 5 10.46 -14.42 -7.59
N GLY A 6 10.43 -13.33 -8.35
CA GLY A 6 9.18 -12.81 -8.94
C GLY A 6 8.50 -13.84 -9.85
N LYS A 7 9.26 -14.56 -10.69
CA LYS A 7 8.73 -15.67 -11.50
C LYS A 7 8.24 -16.84 -10.65
N MET A 8 8.95 -17.21 -9.58
CA MET A 8 8.53 -18.28 -8.66
C MET A 8 7.22 -17.95 -7.96
N LEU A 9 7.03 -16.68 -7.57
CA LEU A 9 5.80 -16.19 -6.94
C LEU A 9 4.64 -16.05 -7.93
N GLY A 10 4.91 -16.07 -9.24
CA GLY A 10 3.90 -15.78 -10.27
C GLY A 10 3.49 -14.31 -10.31
N LEU A 11 4.40 -13.38 -9.99
CA LEU A 11 4.14 -11.95 -10.11
C LEU A 11 3.95 -11.53 -11.58
N PRO A 12 3.16 -10.48 -11.83
CA PRO A 12 3.05 -9.85 -13.15
C PRO A 12 4.42 -9.46 -13.73
N GLU A 13 4.56 -9.53 -15.07
CA GLU A 13 5.83 -9.28 -15.75
C GLU A 13 6.35 -7.85 -15.52
N GLU A 14 5.46 -6.91 -15.26
CA GLU A 14 5.76 -5.52 -14.93
C GLU A 14 6.64 -5.39 -13.69
N PHE A 15 6.62 -6.36 -12.77
CA PHE A 15 7.51 -6.36 -11.59
C PHE A 15 8.90 -6.95 -11.87
N LEU A 16 9.12 -7.55 -13.04
CA LEU A 16 10.37 -8.18 -13.41
C LEU A 16 11.26 -7.19 -14.17
N ALA A 17 12.45 -6.91 -13.67
CA ALA A 17 13.42 -6.05 -14.36
C ALA A 17 13.83 -6.61 -15.74
N SER A 18 13.65 -7.92 -15.96
CA SER A 18 13.91 -8.56 -17.26
C SER A 18 12.84 -8.30 -18.31
N SER A 19 11.70 -7.67 -17.97
CA SER A 19 10.62 -7.38 -18.92
C SER A 19 10.94 -6.21 -19.87
N GLY A 20 12.00 -5.43 -19.58
CA GLY A 20 12.31 -4.19 -20.31
C GLY A 20 11.50 -2.98 -19.85
N GLY A 21 10.62 -3.13 -18.84
CA GLY A 21 9.92 -2.03 -18.18
C GLY A 21 10.80 -1.21 -17.23
N GLN A 22 10.18 -0.25 -16.55
CA GLN A 22 10.85 0.66 -15.60
C GLN A 22 10.92 0.13 -14.16
N ALA A 23 10.35 -1.05 -13.90
CA ALA A 23 10.20 -1.62 -12.56
C ALA A 23 11.10 -2.85 -12.33
N GLY A 24 11.24 -3.24 -11.07
CA GLY A 24 12.08 -4.36 -10.64
C GLY A 24 12.05 -4.55 -9.13
N GLY A 25 12.64 -5.65 -8.66
CA GLY A 25 12.79 -5.90 -7.23
C GLY A 25 14.07 -5.31 -6.65
N VAL A 26 14.07 -5.05 -5.35
CA VAL A 26 15.26 -4.76 -4.54
C VAL A 26 15.19 -5.52 -3.20
N ILE A 27 16.35 -5.91 -2.64
CA ILE A 27 16.43 -6.49 -1.29
C ILE A 27 16.45 -5.34 -0.28
N GLN A 28 15.57 -5.39 0.70
CA GLN A 28 15.54 -4.47 1.86
C GLN A 28 16.04 -5.20 3.11
N GLY A 29 16.40 -4.46 4.16
CA GLY A 29 16.79 -5.07 5.44
C GLY A 29 15.62 -5.74 6.15
N THR A 30 14.44 -5.11 6.11
CA THR A 30 13.21 -5.63 6.73
C THR A 30 11.95 -5.25 5.93
N ALA A 31 10.84 -5.94 6.19
CA ALA A 31 9.52 -5.53 5.68
C ALA A 31 9.12 -4.14 6.21
N SER A 32 9.49 -3.81 7.46
CA SER A 32 9.24 -2.47 8.04
C SER A 32 9.92 -1.35 7.24
N GLU A 33 11.15 -1.57 6.81
CA GLU A 33 11.87 -0.63 5.93
C GLU A 33 11.20 -0.57 4.54
N ALA A 34 10.80 -1.71 3.98
CA ALA A 34 10.11 -1.74 2.69
C ALA A 34 8.79 -0.94 2.71
N THR A 35 7.99 -1.07 3.77
CA THR A 35 6.77 -0.27 3.96
C THR A 35 7.08 1.22 4.08
N LEU A 36 8.13 1.60 4.82
CA LEU A 36 8.55 3.00 4.92
C LEU A 36 9.01 3.54 3.57
N VAL A 37 9.82 2.80 2.81
CA VAL A 37 10.29 3.19 1.47
C VAL A 37 9.11 3.39 0.52
N ALA A 38 8.13 2.48 0.54
CA ALA A 38 6.91 2.61 -0.28
C ALA A 38 6.11 3.86 0.11
N LEU A 39 5.93 4.12 1.40
CA LEU A 39 5.24 5.31 1.90
C LEU A 39 5.95 6.60 1.48
N LEU A 40 7.29 6.66 1.61
CA LEU A 40 8.06 7.84 1.21
C LEU A 40 8.01 8.08 -0.30
N GLY A 41 8.06 7.02 -1.11
CA GLY A 41 7.87 7.11 -2.56
C GLY A 41 6.48 7.62 -2.94
N ALA A 42 5.43 7.09 -2.29
CA ALA A 42 4.06 7.56 -2.47
C ALA A 42 3.89 9.01 -2.03
N LYS A 43 4.48 9.41 -0.89
CA LYS A 43 4.47 10.78 -0.38
C LYS A 43 5.12 11.75 -1.38
N ALA A 44 6.31 11.44 -1.87
CA ALA A 44 7.01 12.29 -2.85
C ALA A 44 6.19 12.44 -4.14
N LYS A 45 5.59 11.35 -4.65
CA LYS A 45 4.71 11.39 -5.82
C LYS A 45 3.48 12.27 -5.57
N ALA A 46 2.86 12.14 -4.40
CA ALA A 46 1.66 12.89 -4.04
C ALA A 46 1.94 14.39 -3.83
N ILE A 47 3.10 14.73 -3.23
CA ILE A 47 3.53 16.13 -3.09
C ILE A 47 3.67 16.77 -4.46
N LYS A 48 4.40 16.11 -5.37
CA LYS A 48 4.60 16.63 -6.73
C LYS A 48 3.25 16.86 -7.44
N ARG A 49 2.34 15.87 -7.38
CA ARG A 49 0.99 16.00 -7.96
C ARG A 49 0.23 17.18 -7.37
N ALA A 50 0.22 17.31 -6.05
CA ALA A 50 -0.48 18.40 -5.38
C ALA A 50 0.12 19.77 -5.68
N GLN A 51 1.43 19.89 -5.86
CA GLN A 51 2.08 21.14 -6.31
C GLN A 51 1.68 21.52 -7.75
N GLU A 52 1.49 20.53 -8.63
CA GLU A 52 1.03 20.76 -10.00
C GLU A 52 -0.45 21.19 -10.03
N GLU A 53 -1.28 20.60 -9.17
CA GLU A 53 -2.72 20.90 -9.05
C GLU A 53 -3.00 22.20 -8.26
N HIS A 54 -2.16 22.51 -7.27
CA HIS A 54 -2.26 23.66 -6.36
C HIS A 54 -0.91 24.37 -6.21
N PRO A 55 -0.47 25.15 -7.22
CA PRO A 55 0.83 25.82 -7.21
C PRO A 55 1.02 26.84 -6.08
N GLU A 56 -0.08 27.26 -5.44
CA GLU A 56 -0.10 28.18 -4.31
C GLU A 56 0.15 27.51 -2.96
N TRP A 57 0.07 26.17 -2.87
CA TRP A 57 0.34 25.45 -1.62
C TRP A 57 1.84 25.19 -1.46
N ASP A 58 2.36 25.52 -0.27
CA ASP A 58 3.69 25.08 0.11
C ASP A 58 3.70 23.59 0.49
N GLU A 59 4.90 23.00 0.55
CA GLU A 59 5.05 21.57 0.84
C GLU A 59 4.46 21.20 2.22
N ASN A 60 4.58 22.06 3.22
CA ASN A 60 4.04 21.81 4.56
C ASN A 60 2.51 21.72 4.54
N THR A 61 1.85 22.60 3.80
CA THR A 61 0.38 22.59 3.62
C THR A 61 -0.03 21.29 2.95
N ILE A 62 0.66 20.89 1.88
CA ILE A 62 0.37 19.63 1.18
C ILE A 62 0.54 18.43 2.11
N VAL A 63 1.68 18.31 2.80
CA VAL A 63 1.96 17.21 3.72
C VAL A 63 0.92 17.13 4.84
N SER A 64 0.46 18.28 5.36
CA SER A 64 -0.58 18.33 6.41
C SER A 64 -1.94 17.78 5.95
N LYS A 65 -2.17 17.75 4.63
CA LYS A 65 -3.39 17.23 4.00
C LYS A 65 -3.27 15.77 3.58
N LEU A 66 -2.06 15.22 3.46
CA LEU A 66 -1.86 13.83 3.07
C LEU A 66 -2.44 12.86 4.11
N VAL A 67 -3.20 11.88 3.64
CA VAL A 67 -3.75 10.79 4.46
C VAL A 67 -3.56 9.43 3.79
N GLY A 68 -3.04 8.48 4.57
CA GLY A 68 -2.91 7.08 4.17
C GLY A 68 -3.80 6.14 4.98
N TYR A 69 -3.93 4.90 4.53
CA TYR A 69 -4.87 3.92 5.10
C TYR A 69 -4.20 2.57 5.36
N THR A 70 -4.67 1.88 6.39
CA THR A 70 -4.23 0.52 6.71
C THR A 70 -5.35 -0.24 7.40
N SER A 71 -5.31 -1.57 7.40
CA SER A 71 -6.21 -2.39 8.23
C SER A 71 -5.90 -2.21 9.71
N ASN A 72 -6.91 -2.30 10.57
CA ASN A 72 -6.71 -2.43 12.02
C ASN A 72 -6.09 -3.77 12.45
N GLN A 73 -5.84 -4.67 11.49
CA GLN A 73 -5.10 -5.92 11.65
C GLN A 73 -3.65 -5.85 11.12
N SER A 74 -3.24 -4.73 10.53
CA SER A 74 -1.91 -4.57 9.97
C SER A 74 -0.84 -4.57 11.05
N HIS A 75 0.37 -4.97 10.68
CA HIS A 75 1.52 -4.96 11.58
C HIS A 75 1.86 -3.53 12.03
N SER A 76 2.42 -3.39 13.24
CA SER A 76 2.78 -2.09 13.84
C SER A 76 3.82 -1.30 13.03
N SER A 77 4.53 -1.95 12.09
CA SER A 77 5.43 -1.28 11.16
C SER A 77 4.73 -0.24 10.29
N VAL A 78 3.44 -0.41 9.96
CA VAL A 78 2.72 0.55 9.13
C VAL A 78 2.46 1.85 9.90
N GLU A 79 2.05 1.75 11.16
CA GLU A 79 1.91 2.91 12.05
C GLU A 79 3.27 3.61 12.24
N ARG A 80 4.34 2.84 12.46
CA ARG A 80 5.70 3.37 12.55
C ARG A 80 6.13 4.08 11.26
N ALA A 81 5.76 3.57 10.09
CA ALA A 81 6.03 4.20 8.81
C ALA A 81 5.28 5.53 8.66
N GLY A 82 4.01 5.59 9.08
CA GLY A 82 3.23 6.84 9.12
C GLY A 82 3.86 7.89 10.03
N LEU A 83 4.28 7.48 11.23
CA LEU A 83 4.96 8.34 12.21
C LEU A 83 6.29 8.89 11.65
N LEU A 84 7.17 8.01 11.14
CA LEU A 84 8.47 8.42 10.60
C LEU A 84 8.33 9.20 9.28
N GLY A 85 7.29 8.90 8.49
CA GLY A 85 6.96 9.62 7.27
C GLY A 85 6.30 10.98 7.51
N GLY A 86 5.88 11.28 8.74
CA GLY A 86 5.23 12.54 9.10
C GLY A 86 3.91 12.76 8.35
N VAL A 87 3.09 11.71 8.25
CA VAL A 87 1.80 11.73 7.55
C VAL A 87 0.68 11.17 8.43
N LYS A 88 -0.56 11.58 8.17
CA LYS A 88 -1.73 10.99 8.82
C LYS A 88 -1.94 9.58 8.28
N LEU A 89 -2.16 8.62 9.18
CA LEU A 89 -2.51 7.25 8.82
C LEU A 89 -3.80 6.85 9.53
N ARG A 90 -4.82 6.44 8.78
CA ARG A 90 -6.09 5.96 9.31
C ARG A 90 -6.10 4.44 9.39
N SER A 91 -6.38 3.94 10.58
CA SER A 91 -6.64 2.52 10.82
C SER A 91 -8.12 2.22 10.51
N LEU A 92 -8.36 1.42 9.48
CA LEU A 92 -9.69 1.08 8.98
C LEU A 92 -10.14 -0.25 9.58
N LYS A 93 -11.42 -0.34 9.93
CA LYS A 93 -12.00 -1.54 10.52
C LYS A 93 -12.09 -2.65 9.46
N ALA A 94 -11.44 -3.77 9.73
CA ALA A 94 -11.61 -4.99 8.95
C ALA A 94 -13.02 -5.60 9.15
N ASP A 95 -13.44 -6.43 8.21
CA ASP A 95 -14.73 -7.14 8.28
C ASP A 95 -14.72 -8.28 9.32
N SER A 96 -15.79 -9.08 9.35
CA SER A 96 -15.91 -10.22 10.26
C SER A 96 -14.86 -11.32 10.03
N ASN A 97 -14.26 -11.37 8.84
CA ASN A 97 -13.19 -12.29 8.50
C ASN A 97 -11.80 -11.67 8.74
N LEU A 98 -11.76 -10.48 9.38
CA LEU A 98 -10.54 -9.73 9.65
C LEU A 98 -9.83 -9.27 8.38
N GLN A 99 -10.58 -9.07 7.29
CA GLN A 99 -10.09 -8.59 6.00
C GLN A 99 -10.48 -7.12 5.79
N LEU A 100 -9.54 -6.29 5.34
CA LEU A 100 -9.88 -4.97 4.81
C LEU A 100 -10.56 -5.14 3.44
N ARG A 101 -11.66 -4.42 3.28
CA ARG A 101 -12.55 -4.49 2.11
C ARG A 101 -12.48 -3.21 1.29
N GLY A 102 -12.69 -3.33 -0.02
CA GLY A 102 -12.63 -2.18 -0.93
C GLY A 102 -13.68 -1.12 -0.61
N GLU A 103 -14.88 -1.52 -0.20
CA GLU A 103 -15.95 -0.60 0.22
C GLU A 103 -15.54 0.25 1.43
N THR A 104 -14.85 -0.33 2.40
CA THR A 104 -14.36 0.36 3.59
C THR A 104 -13.30 1.38 3.21
N LEU A 105 -12.37 0.99 2.34
CA LEU A 105 -11.34 1.90 1.82
C LEU A 105 -11.97 3.04 1.01
N GLU A 106 -12.88 2.74 0.09
CA GLU A 106 -13.54 3.74 -0.75
C GLU A 106 -14.38 4.73 0.08
N ALA A 107 -15.09 4.26 1.09
CA ALA A 107 -15.84 5.13 1.99
C ALA A 107 -14.91 6.08 2.76
N ALA A 108 -13.78 5.58 3.27
CA ALA A 108 -12.80 6.41 3.97
C ALA A 108 -12.19 7.47 3.04
N ILE A 109 -11.83 7.08 1.82
CA ILE A 109 -11.31 7.99 0.78
C ILE A 109 -12.32 9.10 0.46
N LYS A 110 -13.59 8.75 0.21
CA LYS A 110 -14.63 9.74 -0.11
C LYS A 110 -14.83 10.75 1.02
N GLN A 111 -14.82 10.27 2.27
CA GLN A 111 -14.93 11.13 3.44
C GLN A 111 -13.75 12.09 3.52
N ASP A 112 -12.51 11.59 3.39
CA ASP A 112 -11.31 12.43 3.50
C ASP A 112 -11.20 13.45 2.35
N LEU A 113 -11.64 13.09 1.15
CA LEU A 113 -11.76 14.04 0.04
C LEU A 113 -12.78 15.15 0.35
N ALA A 114 -13.94 14.81 0.91
CA ALA A 114 -14.94 15.79 1.32
C ALA A 114 -14.41 16.72 2.44
N ASP A 115 -13.53 16.21 3.29
CA ASP A 115 -12.86 16.98 4.35
C ASP A 115 -11.63 17.77 3.85
N GLY A 116 -11.37 17.77 2.52
CA GLY A 116 -10.28 18.53 1.91
C GLY A 116 -8.88 17.96 2.16
N LEU A 117 -8.79 16.67 2.49
CA LEU A 117 -7.56 15.90 2.59
C LEU A 117 -7.20 15.25 1.26
N LEU A 118 -5.97 14.74 1.19
CA LEU A 118 -5.37 14.14 0.00
C LEU A 118 -5.04 12.66 0.27
N PRO A 119 -5.96 11.73 -0.05
CA PRO A 119 -5.68 10.30 -0.08
C PRO A 119 -4.49 10.01 -1.00
N PHE A 120 -3.48 9.29 -0.49
CA PHE A 120 -2.27 9.02 -1.29
C PHE A 120 -1.68 7.63 -1.16
N TYR A 121 -1.93 6.91 -0.06
CA TYR A 121 -1.30 5.63 0.22
C TYR A 121 -2.24 4.67 0.95
N ALA A 122 -2.22 3.38 0.62
CA ALA A 122 -2.88 2.35 1.41
C ALA A 122 -2.02 1.08 1.47
N VAL A 123 -2.05 0.41 2.62
CA VAL A 123 -1.41 -0.91 2.80
C VAL A 123 -2.48 -2.00 2.77
N CYS A 124 -2.27 -2.97 1.88
CA CYS A 124 -3.03 -4.22 1.81
C CYS A 124 -2.17 -5.32 2.43
N THR A 125 -2.59 -5.90 3.55
CA THR A 125 -1.84 -6.96 4.23
C THR A 125 -2.32 -8.35 3.78
N LEU A 126 -1.42 -9.15 3.21
CA LEU A 126 -1.66 -10.55 2.88
C LEU A 126 -0.95 -11.44 3.90
N GLY A 127 -1.70 -11.94 4.87
CA GLY A 127 -1.16 -12.68 6.02
C GLY A 127 -0.89 -11.77 7.22
N THR A 128 -1.95 -11.25 7.85
CA THR A 128 -1.87 -10.43 9.06
C THR A 128 -1.19 -11.17 10.22
N THR A 129 -0.53 -10.43 11.11
CA THR A 129 0.26 -11.02 12.21
C THR A 129 -0.59 -11.86 13.18
N ASN A 130 -1.79 -11.40 13.50
CA ASN A 130 -2.61 -12.02 14.56
C ASN A 130 -3.22 -13.35 14.13
N THR A 131 -3.76 -13.41 12.91
CA THR A 131 -4.60 -14.53 12.47
C THR A 131 -4.29 -15.02 11.05
N CYS A 132 -3.26 -14.46 10.39
CA CYS A 132 -2.96 -14.73 8.99
C CYS A 132 -4.15 -14.45 8.06
N ALA A 133 -4.90 -13.37 8.33
CA ALA A 133 -5.97 -12.92 7.45
C ALA A 133 -5.40 -12.23 6.19
N PHE A 134 -6.19 -12.19 5.12
CA PHE A 134 -5.80 -11.63 3.83
C PHE A 134 -6.77 -10.51 3.48
N ASP A 135 -6.28 -9.27 3.42
CA ASP A 135 -7.06 -8.16 2.88
C ASP A 135 -7.44 -8.44 1.40
N ARG A 136 -8.56 -7.87 0.93
CA ARG A 136 -9.08 -8.14 -0.43
C ARG A 136 -8.38 -7.29 -1.48
N LEU A 137 -7.20 -7.72 -1.94
CA LEU A 137 -6.41 -6.98 -2.93
C LEU A 137 -7.18 -6.76 -4.25
N ASP A 138 -8.01 -7.73 -4.65
CA ASP A 138 -8.91 -7.64 -5.80
C ASP A 138 -9.97 -6.53 -5.69
N GLU A 139 -10.29 -6.10 -4.47
CA GLU A 139 -11.18 -4.96 -4.20
C GLU A 139 -10.39 -3.66 -3.97
N LEU A 140 -9.29 -3.72 -3.22
CA LEU A 140 -8.48 -2.56 -2.85
C LEU A 140 -7.72 -1.99 -4.05
N GLY A 141 -7.21 -2.85 -4.96
CA GLY A 141 -6.48 -2.45 -6.16
C GLY A 141 -7.29 -1.54 -7.08
N PRO A 142 -8.51 -1.93 -7.50
CA PRO A 142 -9.40 -1.07 -8.29
C PRO A 142 -9.73 0.26 -7.61
N VAL A 143 -9.97 0.25 -6.30
CA VAL A 143 -10.21 1.49 -5.53
C VAL A 143 -8.97 2.38 -5.55
N GLY A 144 -7.78 1.82 -5.31
CA GLY A 144 -6.52 2.53 -5.38
C GLY A 144 -6.29 3.21 -6.73
N ASN A 145 -6.52 2.46 -7.82
CA ASN A 145 -6.43 2.99 -9.18
C ASN A 145 -7.43 4.12 -9.44
N LYS A 146 -8.70 3.95 -9.02
CA LYS A 146 -9.77 4.93 -9.21
C LYS A 146 -9.46 6.29 -8.57
N TYR A 147 -8.85 6.29 -7.39
CA TYR A 147 -8.56 7.51 -6.63
C TYR A 147 -7.08 7.92 -6.68
N ASN A 148 -6.26 7.28 -7.52
CA ASN A 148 -4.82 7.52 -7.64
C ASN A 148 -4.10 7.46 -6.28
N VAL A 149 -4.45 6.42 -5.50
CA VAL A 149 -3.85 6.05 -4.21
C VAL A 149 -2.86 4.93 -4.44
N TRP A 150 -1.64 5.07 -3.93
CA TRP A 150 -0.61 4.05 -4.02
C TRP A 150 -0.97 2.85 -3.14
N ILE A 151 -1.09 1.67 -3.74
CA ILE A 151 -1.30 0.41 -2.99
C ILE A 151 0.04 -0.28 -2.75
N HIS A 152 0.42 -0.44 -1.49
CA HIS A 152 1.54 -1.29 -1.07
C HIS A 152 0.99 -2.60 -0.51
N VAL A 153 1.50 -3.73 -0.99
CA VAL A 153 1.15 -5.04 -0.46
C VAL A 153 2.21 -5.48 0.54
N ASP A 154 1.80 -5.67 1.80
CA ASP A 154 2.63 -6.29 2.82
C ASP A 154 2.29 -7.79 2.91
N ALA A 155 3.17 -8.62 2.36
CA ALA A 155 3.07 -10.08 2.39
C ALA A 155 4.26 -10.71 3.13
N ALA A 156 4.76 -10.06 4.19
CA ALA A 156 6.01 -10.43 4.87
C ALA A 156 6.10 -11.91 5.27
N TYR A 157 4.99 -12.50 5.72
CA TYR A 157 4.92 -13.92 6.09
C TYR A 157 4.35 -14.78 4.95
N ALA A 158 3.11 -14.49 4.51
CA ALA A 158 2.41 -15.36 3.56
C ALA A 158 3.00 -15.33 2.14
N GLY A 159 3.81 -14.33 1.80
CA GLY A 159 4.40 -14.20 0.46
C GLY A 159 5.22 -15.42 0.03
N SER A 160 5.88 -16.12 0.96
CA SER A 160 6.60 -17.35 0.62
C SER A 160 5.68 -18.48 0.13
N ALA A 161 4.44 -18.53 0.60
CA ALA A 161 3.47 -19.55 0.19
C ALA A 161 3.10 -19.42 -1.30
N PHE A 162 3.21 -18.24 -1.89
CA PHE A 162 2.84 -18.01 -3.30
C PHE A 162 3.83 -18.62 -4.31
N VAL A 163 4.95 -19.18 -3.84
CA VAL A 163 5.77 -20.09 -4.66
C VAL A 163 4.97 -21.33 -5.06
N CYS A 164 4.07 -21.79 -4.20
CA CYS A 164 3.16 -22.89 -4.46
C CYS A 164 1.90 -22.37 -5.20
N PRO A 165 1.61 -22.86 -6.42
CA PRO A 165 0.49 -22.36 -7.22
C PRO A 165 -0.88 -22.41 -6.54
N GLU A 166 -1.11 -23.38 -5.65
CA GLU A 166 -2.36 -23.56 -4.91
C GLU A 166 -2.68 -22.42 -3.93
N TYR A 167 -1.68 -21.64 -3.51
CA TYR A 167 -1.89 -20.47 -2.63
C TYR A 167 -1.92 -19.14 -3.39
N ARG A 168 -1.57 -19.11 -4.68
CA ARG A 168 -1.58 -17.87 -5.48
C ARG A 168 -2.96 -17.20 -5.60
N PRO A 169 -4.11 -17.90 -5.57
CA PRO A 169 -5.42 -17.24 -5.54
C PRO A 169 -5.69 -16.36 -4.31
N LEU A 170 -4.81 -16.38 -3.29
CA LEU A 170 -4.88 -15.50 -2.13
C LEU A 170 -4.21 -14.13 -2.36
N MET A 171 -3.50 -13.97 -3.49
CA MET A 171 -2.92 -12.72 -3.99
C MET A 171 -3.87 -12.09 -5.00
#